data_AF-A0A7X6HX40-F1
#
_entry.id   AF-A0A7X6HX40-F1
#
_cell.length_a   1.000
_cell.length_b   1.000
_cell.length_c   1.000
_cell.angle_alpha   90.00
_cell.angle_beta   90.00
_cell.angle_gamma   90.00
#
_symmetry.space_group_name_H-M   'P 1'
#
loop_
_entity.id
_entity.type
_entity.pdbx_description
1 polymer ?
#
loop_
_entity_poly.entity_id
_entity_poly.type
_entity_poly.pdbx_seq_one_letter_code
_entity_poly.pdbx_strand_id
1 'polypeptide(L)'
;MTVSIRKPKLKISVYWFFIIFLIPAFLTYRSDLSILYDAWHLSQIPIAIVCIIYYIIKYKATNKTINSIIIYYIIAIASCYFNGYTANTIKWDITADVGIVLLAFMFLNRNSKAFLNWLSHVFFVYLLINTVTVIVFPSGIALGRIGQTIWFLGGKNVILPWILIGGGFMILNSFERFGKITKTTYLQLAICSLQAFLCGSSTAILIIVFYWLLLLFNAVVKNDKIMGYLIGGKRIFIIVAVIFTFITFFTGQLYTLQSFSEKLGKDITFNGRTAIWPIALAYIKSRPLIGMGPVLIFDMGWGVDMTHAHSLYLNVCAHYGIISLLCLAFGIWNVLKNARRIPIQVIFSLFLYLIGAIVEVYSLNTLFLFCVVLSYFGDNFSIVKQCEKVYLNC
;
A
#
# COMPACT_ATOMS: atom_id res chain seq x y z
N MET A 1 42.79 -40.69 3.47
CA MET A 1 41.48 -40.12 3.84
C MET A 1 41.38 -38.71 3.28
N THR A 2 40.60 -38.51 2.21
CA THR A 2 40.30 -37.19 1.66
C THR A 2 38.99 -36.70 2.27
N VAL A 3 39.08 -35.82 3.26
CA VAL A 3 37.92 -35.15 3.85
C VAL A 3 37.45 -34.09 2.86
N SER A 4 36.36 -34.40 2.14
CA SER A 4 35.66 -33.43 1.29
C SER A 4 34.82 -32.50 2.18
N ILE A 5 35.31 -31.29 2.41
CA ILE A 5 34.51 -30.23 3.01
C ILE A 5 33.61 -29.66 1.91
N ARG A 6 32.35 -30.12 1.85
CA ARG A 6 31.31 -29.48 1.04
C ARG A 6 31.07 -28.07 1.59
N LYS A 7 31.56 -27.05 0.88
CA LYS A 7 31.20 -25.65 1.17
C LYS A 7 29.68 -25.50 1.11
N PRO A 8 29.02 -24.94 2.13
CA PRO A 8 27.60 -24.65 2.05
C PRO A 8 27.38 -23.57 0.97
N LYS A 9 26.82 -23.96 -0.18
CA LYS A 9 26.33 -23.00 -1.17
C LYS A 9 24.97 -22.50 -0.71
N LEU A 10 24.97 -21.50 0.17
CA LEU A 10 23.76 -20.78 0.53
C LEU A 10 23.29 -20.01 -0.71
N LYS A 11 22.47 -20.64 -1.56
CA LYS A 11 21.90 -20.02 -2.75
C LYS A 11 20.75 -19.12 -2.31
N ILE A 12 21.06 -17.90 -1.90
CA ILE A 12 20.04 -16.86 -1.68
C ILE A 12 19.34 -16.63 -3.02
N SER A 13 18.01 -16.81 -3.02
CA SER A 13 17.18 -16.56 -4.19
C SER A 13 17.30 -15.10 -4.63
N VAL A 14 17.43 -14.84 -5.93
CA VAL A 14 17.53 -13.47 -6.48
C VAL A 14 16.32 -12.59 -6.10
N TYR A 15 15.18 -13.20 -5.76
CA TYR A 15 13.99 -12.47 -5.33
C TYR A 15 14.16 -11.78 -3.96
N TRP A 16 15.15 -12.16 -3.15
CA TRP A 16 15.47 -11.45 -1.89
C TRP A 16 16.00 -10.04 -2.10
N PHE A 17 16.60 -9.74 -3.27
CA PHE A 17 17.04 -8.38 -3.61
C PHE A 17 15.87 -7.37 -3.60
N PHE A 18 14.63 -7.85 -3.66
CA PHE A 18 13.44 -7.02 -3.52
C PHE A 18 13.36 -6.27 -2.18
N ILE A 19 13.98 -6.80 -1.11
CA ILE A 19 14.04 -6.14 0.22
C ILE A 19 14.69 -4.75 0.16
N ILE A 20 15.59 -4.52 -0.79
CA ILE A 20 16.27 -3.22 -0.93
C ILE A 20 15.26 -2.08 -1.11
N PHE A 21 14.07 -2.34 -1.66
CA PHE A 21 13.03 -1.34 -1.84
C PHE A 21 11.98 -1.30 -0.71
N LEU A 22 12.13 -2.12 0.33
CA LEU A 22 11.23 -2.18 1.48
C LEU A 22 11.97 -1.73 2.75
N ILE A 23 12.28 -0.44 2.83
CA ILE A 23 12.90 0.14 4.02
C ILE A 23 11.90 0.08 5.19
N PRO A 24 12.26 -0.54 6.33
CA PRO A 24 11.43 -0.51 7.53
C PRO A 24 11.25 0.92 8.03
N ALA A 25 10.00 1.33 8.29
CA ALA A 25 9.69 2.72 8.59
C ALA A 25 10.34 3.22 9.89
N PHE A 26 10.70 2.35 10.85
CA PHE A 26 11.36 2.81 12.08
C PHE A 26 12.70 3.53 11.83
N LEU A 27 13.40 3.20 10.72
CA LEU A 27 14.68 3.80 10.39
C LEU A 27 14.57 5.31 10.11
N THR A 28 13.41 5.79 9.65
CA THR A 28 13.20 7.24 9.44
C THR A 28 13.13 8.02 10.75
N TYR A 29 12.93 7.35 11.88
CA TYR A 29 12.79 7.94 13.21
C TYR A 29 13.98 7.67 14.13
N ARG A 30 15.06 7.08 13.61
CA ARG A 30 16.28 6.72 14.36
C ARG A 30 17.47 7.47 13.80
N SER A 31 17.74 8.66 14.34
CA SER A 31 18.87 9.51 13.92
C SER A 31 20.23 8.82 14.14
N ASP A 32 20.33 7.97 15.16
CA ASP A 32 21.49 7.11 15.44
C ASP A 32 21.76 6.08 14.34
N LEU A 33 20.76 5.75 13.52
CA LEU A 33 20.85 4.83 12.38
C LEU A 33 20.80 5.56 11.03
N SER A 34 20.96 6.88 11.01
CA SER A 34 20.90 7.71 9.79
C SER A 34 21.84 7.24 8.69
N ILE A 35 23.08 6.85 9.04
CA ILE A 35 24.06 6.33 8.07
C ILE A 35 23.53 5.05 7.38
N LEU A 36 22.93 4.14 8.15
CA LEU A 36 22.33 2.93 7.60
C LEU A 36 21.14 3.25 6.69
N TYR A 37 20.28 4.17 7.13
CA TYR A 37 19.12 4.64 6.37
C TYR A 37 19.54 5.28 5.03
N ASP A 38 20.52 6.18 5.06
CA ASP A 38 21.04 6.86 3.87
C ASP A 38 21.75 5.88 2.92
N ALA A 39 22.57 4.97 3.45
CA ALA A 39 23.22 3.93 2.65
C ALA A 39 22.19 3.02 1.95
N TRP A 40 21.11 2.66 2.65
CA TRP A 40 20.02 1.87 2.08
C TRP A 40 19.35 2.62 0.92
N HIS A 41 19.00 3.88 1.10
CA HIS A 41 18.43 4.73 0.05
C HIS A 41 19.37 4.93 -1.14
N LEU A 42 20.66 5.17 -0.88
CA LEU A 42 21.67 5.30 -1.93
C LEU A 42 21.78 4.04 -2.77
N SER A 43 21.60 2.85 -2.18
CA SER A 43 21.62 1.58 -2.91
C SER A 43 20.43 1.42 -3.88
N GLN A 44 19.32 2.11 -3.65
CA GLN A 44 18.12 2.04 -4.50
C GLN A 44 18.32 2.78 -5.84
N ILE A 45 19.06 3.89 -5.83
CA ILE A 45 19.28 4.75 -7.02
C ILE A 45 19.81 3.96 -8.23
N PRO A 46 20.98 3.30 -8.17
CA PRO A 46 21.54 2.63 -9.34
C PRO A 46 20.63 1.50 -9.82
N ILE A 47 19.96 0.80 -8.90
CA ILE A 47 19.04 -0.29 -9.24
C ILE A 47 17.82 0.26 -9.99
N ALA A 48 17.21 1.35 -9.48
CA ALA A 48 16.07 1.99 -10.12
C ALA A 48 16.43 2.50 -11.53
N ILE A 49 17.59 3.13 -11.71
CA ILE A 49 18.08 3.59 -13.03
C ILE A 49 18.21 2.41 -14.00
N VAL A 50 18.88 1.33 -13.59
CA VAL A 50 19.04 0.13 -14.43
C VAL A 50 17.68 -0.48 -14.77
N CYS A 51 16.77 -0.57 -13.80
CA CYS A 51 15.41 -1.07 -14.02
C CYS A 51 14.62 -0.21 -15.01
N ILE A 52 14.73 1.13 -14.95
CA ILE A 52 14.07 2.05 -15.89
C ILE A 52 14.62 1.84 -17.30
N ILE A 53 15.94 1.84 -17.47
CA ILE A 53 16.59 1.64 -18.77
C ILE A 53 16.18 0.29 -19.37
N TYR A 54 16.23 -0.78 -18.56
CA TYR A 54 15.83 -2.11 -18.98
C TYR A 54 14.35 -2.18 -19.36
N TYR A 55 13.48 -1.51 -18.60
CA TYR A 55 12.05 -1.41 -18.88
C TYR A 55 11.77 -0.75 -20.24
N ILE A 56 12.46 0.37 -20.53
CA ILE A 56 12.31 1.08 -21.79
C ILE A 56 12.84 0.24 -22.95
N ILE A 57 14.05 -0.31 -22.85
CA ILE A 57 14.70 -1.05 -23.94
C ILE A 57 13.98 -2.36 -24.24
N LYS A 58 13.72 -3.19 -23.21
CA LYS A 58 13.17 -4.53 -23.39
C LYS A 58 11.66 -4.55 -23.55
N TYR A 59 10.95 -3.78 -22.73
CA TYR A 59 9.49 -3.81 -22.66
C TYR A 59 8.81 -2.64 -23.37
N LYS A 60 9.60 -1.72 -23.97
CA LYS A 60 9.13 -0.59 -24.80
C LYS A 60 8.06 0.27 -24.11
N ALA A 61 8.14 0.37 -22.77
CA ALA A 61 7.16 1.06 -21.94
C ALA A 61 5.70 0.69 -22.27
N THR A 62 5.39 -0.60 -22.41
CA THR A 62 4.04 -1.06 -22.80
C THR A 62 3.07 -1.23 -21.63
N ASN A 63 3.56 -1.33 -20.38
CA ASN A 63 2.70 -1.58 -19.23
C ASN A 63 2.03 -0.29 -18.75
N LYS A 64 0.70 -0.21 -18.92
CA LYS A 64 -0.10 0.98 -18.60
C LYS A 64 -0.06 1.36 -17.11
N THR A 65 -0.05 0.36 -16.22
CA THR A 65 -0.02 0.58 -14.76
C THR A 65 1.31 1.20 -14.35
N ILE A 66 2.43 0.65 -14.82
CA ILE A 66 3.78 1.20 -14.55
C ILE A 66 3.93 2.59 -15.15
N ASN A 67 3.50 2.79 -16.40
CA ASN A 67 3.59 4.09 -17.04
C ASN A 67 2.80 5.16 -16.28
N SER A 68 1.64 4.81 -15.71
CA SER A 68 0.87 5.76 -14.89
C SER A 68 1.62 6.22 -13.64
N ILE A 69 2.42 5.32 -13.04
CA ILE A 69 3.26 5.63 -11.87
C ILE A 69 4.46 6.49 -12.29
N ILE A 70 5.08 6.20 -13.43
CA ILE A 70 6.17 7.03 -13.98
C ILE A 70 5.64 8.43 -14.28
N ILE A 71 4.47 8.55 -14.92
CA ILE A 71 3.84 9.85 -15.21
C ILE A 71 3.49 10.59 -13.92
N TYR A 72 2.97 9.91 -12.89
CA TYR A 72 2.75 10.49 -11.57
C TYR A 72 4.02 11.17 -11.04
N TYR A 73 5.18 10.51 -11.11
CA TYR A 73 6.44 11.09 -10.65
C TYR A 73 6.99 12.19 -11.56
N ILE A 74 6.73 12.13 -12.88
CA ILE A 74 7.04 13.24 -13.79
C ILE A 74 6.26 14.50 -13.38
N ILE A 75 4.98 14.35 -13.03
CA ILE A 75 4.14 15.47 -12.54
C ILE A 75 4.63 15.94 -11.18
N ALA A 76 4.99 15.03 -10.26
CA ALA A 76 5.54 15.41 -8.96
C ALA A 76 6.86 16.20 -9.09
N ILE A 77 7.74 15.81 -10.02
CA ILE A 77 8.96 16.55 -10.35
C ILE A 77 8.63 17.93 -10.92
N ALA A 78 7.68 18.01 -11.86
CA ALA A 78 7.23 19.29 -12.40
C ALA A 78 6.67 20.20 -11.29
N SER A 79 5.84 19.64 -10.41
CA SER A 79 5.31 20.34 -9.24
C SER A 79 6.43 20.87 -8.33
N CYS A 80 7.49 20.09 -8.09
CA CYS A 80 8.65 20.56 -7.34
C CYS A 80 9.24 21.83 -7.98
N TYR A 81 9.54 21.79 -9.28
CA TYR A 81 10.16 22.92 -9.98
C TYR A 81 9.26 24.17 -10.01
N PHE A 82 7.97 24.03 -10.29
CA PHE A 82 7.02 25.16 -10.31
C PHE A 82 6.76 25.79 -8.93
N ASN A 83 7.15 25.09 -7.86
CA ASN A 83 7.06 25.58 -6.48
C ASN A 83 8.43 25.91 -5.87
N GLY A 84 9.49 26.00 -6.68
CA GLY A 84 10.83 26.43 -6.24
C GLY A 84 11.67 25.34 -5.56
N TYR A 85 11.25 24.08 -5.64
CA TYR A 85 11.99 22.93 -5.15
C TYR A 85 12.76 22.22 -6.28
N THR A 86 13.65 21.32 -5.90
CA THR A 86 14.39 20.47 -6.85
C THR A 86 13.89 19.02 -6.77
N ALA A 87 14.19 18.22 -7.80
CA ALA A 87 13.90 16.78 -7.76
C ALA A 87 14.59 16.05 -6.60
N ASN A 88 15.66 16.64 -6.02
CA ASN A 88 16.36 16.10 -4.86
C ASN A 88 15.44 15.99 -3.62
N THR A 89 14.40 16.82 -3.52
CA THR A 89 13.44 16.82 -2.40
C THR A 89 12.60 15.54 -2.34
N ILE A 90 12.32 14.92 -3.49
CA ILE A 90 11.45 13.72 -3.60
C ILE A 90 12.19 12.50 -4.16
N LYS A 91 13.52 12.56 -4.26
CA LYS A 91 14.33 11.49 -4.89
C LYS A 91 14.15 10.13 -4.21
N TRP A 92 13.96 10.12 -2.90
CA TRP A 92 13.78 8.89 -2.12
C TRP A 92 12.44 8.25 -2.42
N ASP A 93 11.37 9.05 -2.53
CA ASP A 93 10.06 8.56 -2.94
C ASP A 93 10.10 8.03 -4.38
N ILE A 94 10.73 8.76 -5.31
CA ILE A 94 10.86 8.32 -6.71
C ILE A 94 11.59 6.98 -6.79
N THR A 95 12.75 6.89 -6.15
CA THR A 95 13.62 5.70 -6.24
C THR A 95 13.00 4.49 -5.57
N ALA A 96 12.37 4.67 -4.40
CA ALA A 96 11.64 3.61 -3.72
C ALA A 96 10.44 3.12 -4.55
N ASP A 97 9.56 4.02 -4.96
CA ASP A 97 8.27 3.68 -5.58
C ASP A 97 8.42 3.23 -7.04
N VAL A 98 9.26 3.89 -7.84
CA VAL A 98 9.51 3.47 -9.22
C VAL A 98 10.40 2.23 -9.25
N GLY A 99 11.40 2.16 -8.38
CA GLY A 99 12.30 1.02 -8.29
C GLY A 99 11.57 -0.27 -7.89
N ILE A 100 10.71 -0.22 -6.86
CA ILE A 100 9.99 -1.40 -6.38
C ILE A 100 9.06 -1.98 -7.46
N VAL A 101 8.35 -1.12 -8.20
CA VAL A 101 7.38 -1.57 -9.20
C VAL A 101 8.04 -2.14 -10.44
N LEU A 102 9.15 -1.55 -10.89
CA LEU A 102 9.90 -2.05 -12.03
C LEU A 102 10.61 -3.35 -11.70
N LEU A 103 11.22 -3.45 -10.52
CA LEU A 103 11.86 -4.69 -10.09
C LEU A 103 10.83 -5.81 -9.93
N ALA A 104 9.67 -5.54 -9.33
CA ALA A 104 8.56 -6.49 -9.24
C ALA A 104 8.11 -6.94 -10.63
N PHE A 105 7.92 -6.01 -11.57
CA PHE A 105 7.53 -6.34 -12.94
C PHE A 105 8.55 -7.23 -13.64
N MET A 106 9.85 -6.95 -13.50
CA MET A 106 10.92 -7.78 -14.08
C MET A 106 10.91 -9.19 -13.48
N PHE A 107 10.73 -9.32 -12.16
CA PHE A 107 10.67 -10.60 -11.48
C PHE A 107 9.41 -11.41 -11.81
N LEU A 108 8.25 -10.75 -11.96
CA LEU A 108 7.01 -11.36 -12.44
C LEU A 108 7.19 -11.95 -13.84
N ASN A 109 7.80 -11.19 -14.76
CA ASN A 109 8.06 -11.66 -16.13
C ASN A 109 9.13 -12.77 -16.20
N ARG A 110 10.00 -12.88 -15.20
CA ARG A 110 10.99 -13.96 -15.12
C ARG A 110 10.37 -15.27 -14.64
N ASN A 111 9.68 -15.24 -13.51
CA ASN A 111 8.92 -16.37 -12.97
C ASN A 111 7.95 -15.83 -11.92
N SER A 112 6.71 -15.61 -12.34
CA SER A 112 5.66 -15.01 -11.51
C SER A 112 5.33 -15.83 -10.26
N LYS A 113 5.25 -17.16 -10.39
CA LYS A 113 4.97 -18.07 -9.27
C LYS A 113 6.08 -18.02 -8.21
N ALA A 114 7.34 -18.10 -8.65
CA ALA A 114 8.47 -18.03 -7.73
C ALA A 114 8.54 -16.65 -7.05
N PHE A 115 8.40 -15.56 -7.82
CA PHE A 115 8.43 -14.22 -7.26
C PHE A 115 7.27 -13.99 -6.27
N LEU A 116 6.03 -14.34 -6.62
CA LEU A 116 4.89 -14.19 -5.73
C LEU A 116 5.07 -14.99 -4.43
N ASN A 117 5.62 -16.20 -4.52
CA ASN A 117 5.95 -16.98 -3.33
C ASN A 117 6.94 -16.22 -2.45
N TRP A 118 8.08 -15.75 -2.98
CA TRP A 118 9.06 -14.99 -2.21
C TRP A 118 8.50 -13.67 -1.68
N LEU A 119 7.72 -12.94 -2.48
CA LEU A 119 7.07 -11.69 -2.09
C LEU A 119 6.14 -11.90 -0.89
N SER A 120 5.30 -12.93 -0.92
CA SER A 120 4.43 -13.27 0.22
C SER A 120 5.22 -13.61 1.48
N HIS A 121 6.36 -14.30 1.35
CA HIS A 121 7.22 -14.62 2.50
C HIS A 121 7.91 -13.38 3.06
N VAL A 122 8.42 -12.48 2.21
CA VAL A 122 9.04 -11.22 2.66
C VAL A 122 8.04 -10.38 3.44
N PHE A 123 6.83 -10.17 2.91
CA PHE A 123 5.78 -9.42 3.62
C PHE A 123 5.36 -10.12 4.93
N PHE A 124 5.23 -11.45 4.93
CA PHE A 124 4.92 -12.19 6.15
C PHE A 124 6.01 -12.03 7.21
N VAL A 125 7.29 -12.11 6.83
CA VAL A 125 8.43 -11.90 7.73
C VAL A 125 8.43 -10.47 8.28
N TYR A 126 8.19 -9.46 7.45
CA TYR A 126 8.09 -8.06 7.90
C TYR A 126 6.98 -7.86 8.93
N LEU A 127 5.80 -8.42 8.66
CA LEU A 127 4.66 -8.38 9.59
C LEU A 127 4.93 -9.16 10.88
N LEU A 128 5.63 -10.29 10.80
CA LEU A 128 6.01 -11.08 11.96
C LEU A 128 7.02 -10.33 12.84
N ILE A 129 8.07 -9.75 12.25
CA ILE A 129 9.04 -8.90 12.96
C ILE A 129 8.30 -7.76 13.65
N ASN A 130 7.38 -7.09 12.95
CA ASN A 130 6.61 -6.02 13.56
C ASN A 130 5.73 -6.49 14.72
N THR A 131 5.04 -7.62 14.56
CA THR A 131 4.22 -8.22 15.62
C THR A 131 5.07 -8.52 16.85
N VAL A 132 6.26 -9.09 16.68
CA VAL A 132 7.23 -9.31 17.76
C VAL A 132 7.64 -7.98 18.39
N THR A 133 7.96 -6.96 17.60
CA THR A 133 8.33 -5.65 18.17
C THR A 133 7.20 -4.99 18.95
N VAL A 134 5.94 -5.16 18.54
CA VAL A 134 4.78 -4.63 19.28
C VAL A 134 4.60 -5.32 20.62
N ILE A 135 4.82 -6.64 20.69
CA ILE A 135 4.68 -7.42 21.92
C ILE A 135 5.86 -7.16 22.88
N VAL A 136 7.09 -7.21 22.37
CA VAL A 136 8.31 -7.09 23.17
C VAL A 136 8.59 -5.64 23.57
N PHE A 137 8.30 -4.69 22.68
CA PHE A 137 8.51 -3.26 22.89
C PHE A 137 7.18 -2.51 22.74
N PRO A 138 6.25 -2.63 23.71
CA PRO A 138 4.93 -1.98 23.63
C PRO A 138 5.03 -0.45 23.57
N SER A 139 6.09 0.13 24.12
CA SER A 139 6.41 1.57 24.02
C SER A 139 7.11 1.97 22.72
N GLY A 140 7.29 1.03 21.78
CA GLY A 140 7.97 1.24 20.50
C GLY A 140 9.49 1.11 20.58
N ILE A 141 10.11 1.15 19.40
CA ILE A 141 11.58 1.14 19.22
C ILE A 141 12.13 2.48 18.74
N ALA A 142 11.24 3.44 18.45
CA ALA A 142 11.55 4.82 18.12
C ALA A 142 10.35 5.73 18.50
N LEU A 143 10.59 7.04 18.54
CA LEU A 143 9.58 8.06 18.81
C LEU A 143 9.41 8.99 17.61
N GLY A 144 8.17 9.24 17.23
CA GLY A 144 7.79 10.18 16.18
C GLY A 144 7.73 11.64 16.65
N ARG A 145 7.40 12.55 15.73
CA ARG A 145 7.43 14.02 15.90
C ARG A 145 6.59 14.58 17.06
N ILE A 146 5.62 13.83 17.56
CA ILE A 146 4.71 14.23 18.67
C ILE A 146 4.65 13.11 19.72
N GLY A 147 5.79 12.48 20.02
CA GLY A 147 5.86 11.35 20.96
C GLY A 147 5.11 10.10 20.49
N GLN A 148 4.80 10.02 19.18
CA GLN A 148 4.10 8.88 18.61
C GLN A 148 4.97 7.63 18.72
N THR A 149 4.39 6.55 19.22
CA THR A 149 5.06 5.24 19.28
C THR A 149 5.29 4.69 17.88
N ILE A 150 6.54 4.34 17.59
CA ILE A 150 6.97 3.76 16.30
C ILE A 150 7.53 2.35 16.53
N TRP A 151 6.98 1.38 15.79
CA TRP A 151 7.49 0.01 15.70
C TRP A 151 8.20 -0.22 14.37
N PHE A 152 8.63 -1.46 14.10
CA PHE A 152 9.40 -1.82 12.91
C PHE A 152 8.81 -1.29 11.59
N LEU A 153 7.48 -1.40 11.40
CA LEU A 153 6.76 -0.94 10.20
C LEU A 153 6.15 0.45 10.33
N GLY A 154 6.42 1.16 11.43
CA GLY A 154 5.97 2.53 11.64
C GLY A 154 4.97 2.67 12.79
N GLY A 155 4.22 3.77 12.76
CA GLY A 155 3.20 4.06 13.76
C GLY A 155 1.93 3.22 13.59
N LYS A 156 1.04 3.32 14.60
CA LYS A 156 -0.19 2.51 14.73
C LYS A 156 -1.12 2.47 13.51
N ASN A 157 -1.15 3.50 12.68
CA ASN A 157 -2.03 3.56 11.49
C ASN A 157 -1.33 3.09 10.20
N VAL A 158 0.00 3.20 10.13
CA VAL A 158 0.80 2.89 8.93
C VAL A 158 0.95 1.38 8.74
N ILE A 159 0.70 0.61 9.79
CA ILE A 159 0.71 -0.86 9.79
C ILE A 159 -0.37 -1.47 8.89
N LEU A 160 -1.50 -0.79 8.72
CA LEU A 160 -2.67 -1.34 8.04
C LEU A 160 -2.41 -1.65 6.55
N PRO A 161 -1.80 -0.74 5.76
CA PRO A 161 -1.25 -1.04 4.44
C PRO A 161 -0.49 -2.37 4.34
N TRP A 162 0.41 -2.63 5.29
CA TRP A 162 1.22 -3.84 5.30
C TRP A 162 0.37 -5.09 5.53
N ILE A 163 -0.60 -5.03 6.45
CA ILE A 163 -1.50 -6.15 6.73
C ILE A 163 -2.38 -6.46 5.51
N LEU A 164 -2.99 -5.44 4.90
CA LEU A 164 -3.89 -5.62 3.77
C LEU A 164 -3.13 -6.08 2.52
N ILE A 165 -2.05 -5.40 2.15
CA ILE A 165 -1.30 -5.72 0.92
C ILE A 165 -0.49 -7.00 1.10
N GLY A 166 0.19 -7.17 2.23
CA GLY A 166 0.89 -8.40 2.57
C GLY A 166 -0.07 -9.59 2.63
N GLY A 167 -1.23 -9.42 3.28
CA GLY A 167 -2.30 -10.41 3.30
C GLY A 167 -2.84 -10.73 1.91
N GLY A 168 -3.02 -9.71 1.06
CA GLY A 168 -3.37 -9.87 -0.35
C GLY A 168 -2.37 -10.73 -1.12
N PHE A 169 -1.06 -10.53 -0.91
CA PHE A 169 -0.03 -11.39 -1.51
C PHE A 169 -0.05 -12.83 -0.98
N MET A 170 -0.28 -13.03 0.32
CA MET A 170 -0.41 -14.37 0.91
C MET A 170 -1.62 -15.13 0.34
N ILE A 171 -2.76 -14.45 0.20
CA ILE A 171 -3.97 -15.01 -0.42
C ILE A 171 -3.70 -15.33 -1.89
N LEU A 172 -3.14 -14.39 -2.65
CA LEU A 172 -2.86 -14.59 -4.07
C LEU A 172 -1.90 -15.77 -4.28
N ASN A 173 -0.84 -15.89 -3.47
CA ASN A 173 0.08 -17.02 -3.50
C ASN A 173 -0.62 -18.35 -3.16
N SER A 174 -1.56 -18.33 -2.21
CA SER A 174 -2.35 -19.51 -1.85
C SER A 174 -3.23 -19.97 -3.01
N PHE A 175 -3.90 -19.06 -3.71
CA PHE A 175 -4.68 -19.39 -4.90
C PHE A 175 -3.79 -19.89 -6.05
N GLU A 176 -2.66 -19.25 -6.32
CA GLU A 176 -1.72 -19.69 -7.36
C GLU A 176 -1.14 -21.09 -7.12
N ARG A 177 -0.94 -21.47 -5.85
CA ARG A 177 -0.37 -22.79 -5.48
C ARG A 177 -1.43 -23.87 -5.27
N PHE A 178 -2.59 -23.52 -4.73
CA PHE A 178 -3.56 -24.49 -4.20
C PHE A 178 -5.00 -24.27 -4.69
N GLY A 179 -5.27 -23.23 -5.50
CA GLY A 179 -6.61 -22.89 -5.97
C GLY A 179 -7.57 -22.34 -4.90
N LYS A 180 -7.12 -22.21 -3.64
CA LYS A 180 -7.94 -21.77 -2.51
C LYS A 180 -7.09 -21.16 -1.39
N ILE A 181 -7.72 -20.49 -0.44
CA ILE A 181 -7.09 -20.04 0.80
C ILE A 181 -6.90 -21.24 1.73
N THR A 182 -5.66 -21.55 2.09
CA THR A 182 -5.34 -22.67 2.99
C THR A 182 -5.51 -22.28 4.47
N LYS A 183 -5.61 -23.29 5.36
CA LYS A 183 -5.58 -23.06 6.82
C LYS A 183 -4.32 -22.31 7.25
N THR A 184 -3.17 -22.62 6.65
CA THR A 184 -1.91 -21.93 6.89
C THR A 184 -2.01 -20.45 6.53
N THR A 185 -2.62 -20.12 5.39
CA THR A 185 -2.85 -18.72 4.99
C THR A 185 -3.76 -17.99 5.96
N TYR A 186 -4.84 -18.61 6.42
CA TYR A 186 -5.69 -18.02 7.46
C TYR A 186 -4.94 -17.77 8.77
N LEU A 187 -4.09 -18.70 9.20
CA LEU A 187 -3.25 -18.52 10.39
C LEU A 187 -2.26 -17.36 10.21
N GLN A 188 -1.60 -17.26 9.06
CA GLN A 188 -0.70 -16.14 8.74
C GLN A 188 -1.44 -14.80 8.80
N LEU A 189 -2.63 -14.72 8.19
CA LEU A 189 -3.48 -13.52 8.24
C LEU A 189 -3.90 -13.17 9.66
N ALA A 190 -4.23 -14.16 10.49
CA ALA A 190 -4.65 -13.95 11.87
C ALA A 190 -3.51 -13.38 12.72
N ILE A 191 -2.32 -13.97 12.63
CA ILE A 191 -1.10 -13.47 13.29
C ILE A 191 -0.81 -12.03 12.85
N CYS A 192 -0.85 -11.76 11.55
CA CYS A 192 -0.60 -10.42 11.02
C CYS A 192 -1.71 -9.42 11.37
N SER A 193 -2.93 -9.87 11.66
CA SER A 193 -4.05 -8.99 12.05
C SER A 193 -3.99 -8.61 13.53
N LEU A 194 -3.39 -9.45 14.38
CA LEU A 194 -3.31 -9.26 15.83
C LEU A 194 -2.69 -7.90 16.20
N GLN A 195 -1.61 -7.51 15.53
CA GLN A 195 -0.94 -6.24 15.76
C GLN A 195 -1.84 -5.00 15.57
N ALA A 196 -2.90 -5.06 14.76
CA ALA A 196 -3.85 -3.93 14.65
C ALA A 196 -4.56 -3.67 15.98
N PHE A 197 -4.88 -4.74 16.73
CA PHE A 197 -5.50 -4.66 18.05
C PHE A 197 -4.49 -4.26 19.12
N LEU A 198 -3.28 -4.84 19.08
CA LEU A 198 -2.21 -4.52 20.03
C LEU A 198 -1.77 -3.05 19.96
N CYS A 199 -1.72 -2.47 18.75
CA CYS A 199 -1.35 -1.06 18.56
C CYS A 199 -2.47 -0.06 18.94
N GLY A 200 -3.69 -0.53 19.27
CA GLY A 200 -4.81 0.32 19.68
C GLY A 200 -5.33 1.30 18.62
N SER A 201 -5.07 1.06 17.32
CA SER A 201 -5.57 1.92 16.25
C SER A 201 -7.04 1.61 15.95
N SER A 202 -7.95 2.55 16.24
CA SER A 202 -9.38 2.37 15.96
C SER A 202 -9.67 2.18 14.47
N THR A 203 -8.99 2.94 13.60
CA THR A 203 -9.11 2.82 12.14
C THR A 203 -8.63 1.45 11.67
N ALA A 204 -7.44 1.00 12.13
CA ALA A 204 -6.90 -0.29 11.73
C ALA A 204 -7.78 -1.45 12.22
N ILE A 205 -8.22 -1.41 13.48
CA ILE A 205 -9.12 -2.42 14.06
C ILE A 205 -10.41 -2.53 13.24
N LEU A 206 -11.08 -1.40 12.97
CA LEU A 206 -12.33 -1.39 12.21
C LEU A 206 -12.14 -2.02 10.83
N ILE A 207 -11.10 -1.62 10.09
CA ILE A 207 -10.84 -2.13 8.75
C ILE A 207 -10.48 -3.61 8.79
N ILE A 208 -9.71 -4.08 9.77
CA ILE A 208 -9.37 -5.50 9.93
C ILE A 208 -10.61 -6.33 10.30
N VAL A 209 -11.49 -5.83 11.16
CA VAL A 209 -12.77 -6.50 11.46
C VAL A 209 -13.60 -6.63 10.18
N PHE A 210 -13.77 -5.55 9.41
CA PHE A 210 -14.47 -5.62 8.13
C PHE A 210 -13.79 -6.57 7.14
N TYR A 211 -12.46 -6.63 7.12
CA TYR A 211 -11.71 -7.56 6.28
C TYR A 211 -12.07 -9.01 6.60
N TRP A 212 -12.05 -9.40 7.88
CA TRP A 212 -12.44 -10.73 8.31
C TRP A 212 -13.91 -11.04 8.06
N LEU A 213 -14.81 -10.05 8.23
CA LEU A 213 -16.22 -10.20 7.90
C LEU A 213 -16.43 -10.45 6.40
N LEU A 214 -15.70 -9.75 5.52
CA LEU A 214 -15.77 -10.00 4.07
C LEU A 214 -15.25 -11.39 3.69
N LEU A 215 -14.16 -11.84 4.32
CA LEU A 215 -13.65 -13.21 4.12
C LEU A 215 -14.65 -14.26 4.59
N LEU A 216 -15.26 -14.07 5.77
CA LEU A 216 -16.28 -14.95 6.33
C LEU A 216 -17.53 -14.97 5.44
N PHE A 217 -18.04 -13.81 5.07
CA PHE A 217 -19.21 -13.68 4.21
C PHE A 217 -18.99 -14.38 2.86
N ASN A 218 -17.81 -14.19 2.24
CA ASN A 218 -17.47 -14.89 1.02
C ASN A 218 -17.41 -16.42 1.22
N ALA A 219 -16.88 -16.90 2.35
CA ALA A 219 -16.80 -18.32 2.69
C ALA A 219 -18.19 -18.96 2.94
N VAL A 220 -19.15 -18.19 3.45
CA VAL A 220 -20.53 -18.64 3.70
C VAL A 220 -21.36 -18.60 2.41
N VAL A 221 -21.33 -17.47 1.68
CA VAL A 221 -22.16 -17.26 0.48
C VAL A 221 -21.73 -18.14 -0.70
N LYS A 222 -20.42 -18.38 -0.86
CA LYS A 222 -19.83 -19.21 -1.93
C LYS A 222 -20.37 -18.91 -3.34
N ASN A 223 -20.75 -17.67 -3.59
CA ASN A 223 -21.31 -17.22 -4.86
C ASN A 223 -20.50 -16.05 -5.41
N ASP A 224 -19.55 -16.36 -6.29
CA ASP A 224 -18.66 -15.40 -6.90
C ASP A 224 -19.40 -14.33 -7.73
N LYS A 225 -20.61 -14.63 -8.24
CA LYS A 225 -21.41 -13.64 -8.97
C LYS A 225 -21.96 -12.57 -8.03
N ILE A 226 -22.48 -12.97 -6.87
CA ILE A 226 -22.98 -12.03 -5.84
C ILE A 226 -21.82 -11.19 -5.30
N MET A 227 -20.70 -11.84 -4.94
CA MET A 227 -19.53 -11.14 -4.42
C MET A 227 -18.90 -10.20 -5.45
N GLY A 228 -18.80 -10.64 -6.70
CA GLY A 228 -18.36 -9.80 -7.81
C GLY A 228 -19.33 -8.67 -8.16
N TYR A 229 -20.63 -8.82 -7.85
CA TYR A 229 -21.60 -7.74 -7.99
C TYR A 229 -21.44 -6.70 -6.88
N LEU A 230 -21.33 -7.13 -5.62
CA LEU A 230 -21.24 -6.24 -4.46
C LEU A 230 -19.89 -5.50 -4.39
N ILE A 231 -18.78 -6.21 -4.58
CA ILE A 231 -17.42 -5.71 -4.30
C ILE A 231 -16.46 -6.13 -5.43
N GLY A 232 -16.90 -6.01 -6.69
CA GLY A 232 -16.10 -6.42 -7.85
C GLY A 232 -15.83 -5.31 -8.87
N GLY A 233 -14.58 -5.26 -9.32
CA GLY A 233 -14.13 -4.48 -10.47
C GLY A 233 -14.35 -2.98 -10.35
N LYS A 234 -14.81 -2.36 -11.43
CA LYS A 234 -14.92 -0.90 -11.56
C LYS A 234 -15.86 -0.25 -10.54
N ARG A 235 -16.79 -1.01 -9.94
CA ARG A 235 -17.73 -0.50 -8.93
C ARG A 235 -17.02 -0.07 -7.65
N ILE A 236 -15.94 -0.76 -7.28
CA ILE A 236 -15.10 -0.36 -6.14
C ILE A 236 -14.66 1.09 -6.29
N PHE A 237 -14.23 1.49 -7.49
CA PHE A 237 -13.80 2.85 -7.77
C PHE A 237 -14.92 3.87 -7.49
N ILE A 238 -16.14 3.57 -7.95
CA ILE A 238 -17.31 4.43 -7.75
C ILE A 238 -17.69 4.49 -6.26
N ILE A 239 -17.73 3.34 -5.57
CA ILE A 239 -18.05 3.27 -4.14
C ILE A 239 -17.05 4.09 -3.32
N VAL A 240 -15.75 3.91 -3.57
CA VAL A 240 -14.69 4.67 -2.89
C VAL A 240 -14.84 6.17 -3.18
N ALA A 241 -15.08 6.57 -4.42
CA ALA A 241 -15.25 7.98 -4.79
C ALA A 241 -16.49 8.61 -4.13
N VAL A 242 -17.62 7.89 -4.08
CA VAL A 242 -18.85 8.34 -3.41
C VAL A 242 -18.62 8.47 -1.91
N ILE A 243 -18.03 7.47 -1.27
CA ILE A 243 -17.73 7.52 0.17
C ILE A 243 -16.73 8.64 0.47
N PHE A 244 -15.67 8.79 -0.33
CA PHE A 244 -14.70 9.88 -0.17
C PHE A 244 -15.36 11.24 -0.26
N THR A 245 -16.21 11.45 -1.27
CA THR A 245 -16.95 12.71 -1.45
C THR A 245 -17.90 12.94 -0.28
N PHE A 246 -18.67 11.92 0.10
CA PHE A 246 -19.60 12.01 1.24
C PHE A 246 -18.85 12.36 2.53
N ILE A 247 -17.77 11.65 2.86
CA ILE A 247 -16.99 11.93 4.06
C ILE A 247 -16.38 13.34 3.97
N THR A 248 -15.70 13.71 2.87
CA THR A 248 -15.03 15.01 2.74
C THR A 248 -15.97 16.21 2.88
N PHE A 249 -17.16 16.15 2.29
CA PHE A 249 -18.09 17.29 2.31
C PHE A 249 -19.06 17.28 3.50
N PHE A 250 -19.40 16.12 4.06
CA PHE A 250 -20.39 16.01 5.14
C PHE A 250 -19.76 15.85 6.54
N THR A 251 -18.46 15.60 6.68
CA THR A 251 -17.81 15.56 8.01
C THR A 251 -17.91 16.87 8.78
N GLY A 252 -18.09 18.01 8.10
CA GLY A 252 -18.31 19.31 8.75
C GLY A 252 -19.75 19.56 9.23
N GLN A 253 -20.71 18.69 8.88
CA GLN A 253 -22.15 18.92 9.10
C GLN A 253 -22.86 17.79 9.87
N LEU A 254 -22.19 16.67 10.15
CA LEU A 254 -22.79 15.48 10.78
C LEU A 254 -22.81 15.56 12.32
N TYR A 255 -23.71 16.38 12.87
CA TYR A 255 -24.03 16.41 14.31
C TYR A 255 -24.44 15.01 14.87
N THR A 256 -24.97 14.11 14.04
CA THR A 256 -25.44 12.78 14.47
C THR A 256 -24.32 11.79 14.81
N LEU A 257 -23.11 11.96 14.27
CA LEU A 257 -21.95 11.15 14.65
C LEU A 257 -21.33 11.62 15.98
N GLN A 258 -21.58 12.87 16.35
CA GLN A 258 -21.16 13.48 17.61
C GLN A 258 -21.78 12.76 18.81
N SER A 259 -23.10 12.54 18.77
CA SER A 259 -23.82 11.86 19.85
C SER A 259 -23.46 10.37 20.02
N PHE A 260 -22.95 9.69 18.99
CA PHE A 260 -22.53 8.28 19.10
C PHE A 260 -21.13 8.12 19.68
N SER A 261 -20.23 9.06 19.41
CA SER A 261 -18.84 9.03 19.90
C SER A 261 -18.69 9.66 21.30
N GLU A 262 -19.58 10.57 21.70
CA GLU A 262 -19.70 11.04 23.09
C GLU A 262 -19.94 9.86 24.05
N LYS A 263 -20.75 8.88 23.61
CA LYS A 263 -20.99 7.63 24.34
C LYS A 263 -19.77 6.69 24.38
N LEU A 264 -18.78 6.89 23.50
CA LEU A 264 -17.54 6.11 23.45
C LEU A 264 -16.35 6.82 24.12
N GLY A 265 -16.57 7.98 24.76
CA GLY A 265 -15.53 8.72 25.50
C GLY A 265 -14.38 9.22 24.63
N LYS A 266 -14.61 9.44 23.32
CA LYS A 266 -13.61 9.94 22.38
C LYS A 266 -14.04 11.27 21.78
N ASP A 267 -13.13 12.25 21.80
CA ASP A 267 -13.35 13.55 21.17
C ASP A 267 -13.62 13.42 19.67
N ILE A 268 -14.72 14.04 19.24
CA ILE A 268 -15.34 13.91 17.90
C ILE A 268 -14.68 14.75 16.81
N THR A 269 -13.60 15.46 17.09
CA THR A 269 -12.95 16.22 16.01
C THR A 269 -12.28 15.31 14.97
N PHE A 270 -12.64 14.03 14.81
CA PHE A 270 -12.07 13.15 13.79
C PHE A 270 -10.53 13.30 13.77
N ASN A 271 -9.91 13.36 14.96
CA ASN A 271 -8.48 13.67 15.17
C ASN A 271 -7.94 14.91 14.40
N GLY A 272 -8.68 16.02 14.37
CA GLY A 272 -8.28 17.25 13.67
C GLY A 272 -8.63 17.32 12.18
N ARG A 273 -9.20 16.27 11.56
CA ARG A 273 -9.49 16.29 10.11
C ARG A 273 -10.50 17.38 9.69
N THR A 274 -11.41 17.77 10.59
CA THR A 274 -12.33 18.90 10.37
C THR A 274 -11.60 20.24 10.19
N ALA A 275 -10.38 20.37 10.71
CA ALA A 275 -9.51 21.54 10.52
C ALA A 275 -8.51 21.34 9.35
N ILE A 276 -7.93 20.14 9.19
CA ILE A 276 -6.92 19.88 8.15
C ILE A 276 -7.51 19.92 6.74
N TRP A 277 -8.70 19.35 6.54
CA TRP A 277 -9.27 19.18 5.19
C TRP A 277 -9.63 20.51 4.52
N PRO A 278 -10.22 21.51 5.21
CA PRO A 278 -10.38 22.85 4.66
C PRO A 278 -9.05 23.46 4.17
N ILE A 279 -7.95 23.27 4.91
CA ILE A 279 -6.62 23.76 4.51
C ILE A 279 -6.13 23.03 3.26
N ALA A 280 -6.28 21.70 3.21
CA ALA A 280 -5.96 20.91 2.02
C ALA A 280 -6.76 21.36 0.80
N LEU A 281 -8.06 21.60 0.97
CA LEU A 281 -8.93 22.11 -0.09
C LEU A 281 -8.53 23.52 -0.53
N ALA A 282 -8.05 24.37 0.37
CA ALA A 282 -7.53 25.69 0.03
C ALA A 282 -6.26 25.60 -0.84
N TYR A 283 -5.32 24.70 -0.51
CA TYR A 283 -4.15 24.42 -1.35
C TYR A 283 -4.53 23.86 -2.71
N ILE A 284 -5.51 22.96 -2.77
CA ILE A 284 -6.01 22.41 -4.04
C ILE A 284 -6.64 23.53 -4.87
N LYS A 285 -7.39 24.44 -4.26
CA LYS A 285 -8.04 25.56 -4.96
C LYS A 285 -7.01 26.55 -5.51
N SER A 286 -5.91 26.80 -4.80
CA SER A 286 -4.89 27.76 -5.24
C SER A 286 -4.02 27.25 -6.39
N ARG A 287 -3.68 25.95 -6.41
CA ARG A 287 -2.90 25.32 -7.49
C ARG A 287 -3.47 23.95 -7.91
N PRO A 288 -4.61 23.92 -8.62
CA PRO A 288 -5.37 22.69 -8.85
C PRO A 288 -4.66 21.65 -9.73
N LEU A 289 -3.92 22.09 -10.75
CA LEU A 289 -3.35 21.17 -11.75
C LEU A 289 -2.11 20.44 -11.26
N ILE A 290 -1.18 21.19 -10.65
CA ILE A 290 0.17 20.71 -10.29
C ILE A 290 0.44 20.71 -8.78
N GLY A 291 -0.47 21.25 -7.96
CA GLY A 291 -0.29 21.31 -6.51
C GLY A 291 0.78 22.31 -6.04
N MET A 292 1.01 22.30 -4.74
CA MET A 292 1.86 23.26 -4.01
C MET A 292 3.31 22.77 -3.81
N GLY A 293 3.65 21.59 -4.33
CA GLY A 293 4.96 20.98 -4.18
C GLY A 293 5.06 20.00 -3.00
N PRO A 294 6.25 19.44 -2.77
CA PRO A 294 6.46 18.31 -1.88
C PRO A 294 6.49 18.65 -0.38
N VAL A 295 6.64 19.92 -0.03
CA VAL A 295 6.73 20.36 1.37
C VAL A 295 5.52 21.24 1.67
N LEU A 296 4.57 20.70 2.43
CA LEU A 296 3.39 21.40 2.92
C LEU A 296 3.33 21.35 4.44
N ILE A 297 2.86 22.46 5.02
CA ILE A 297 2.55 22.59 6.43
C ILE A 297 1.07 22.92 6.54
N PHE A 298 0.32 22.05 7.20
CA PHE A 298 -1.09 22.24 7.50
C PHE A 298 -1.18 22.87 8.90
N ASP A 299 -1.21 24.20 8.95
CA ASP A 299 -1.34 24.97 10.20
C ASP A 299 -2.76 24.88 10.73
N MET A 300 -2.91 24.27 11.89
CA MET A 300 -4.21 23.99 12.50
C MET A 300 -4.77 25.16 13.32
N GLY A 301 -4.05 26.28 13.43
CA GLY A 301 -4.49 27.50 14.11
C GLY A 301 -4.38 27.48 15.64
N TRP A 302 -3.95 26.36 16.23
CA TRP A 302 -3.78 26.17 17.68
C TRP A 302 -2.37 25.70 18.08
N GLY A 303 -1.35 26.14 17.34
CA GLY A 303 0.05 25.86 17.64
C GLY A 303 0.51 24.43 17.29
N VAL A 304 -0.23 23.73 16.43
CA VAL A 304 0.10 22.37 15.96
C VAL A 304 0.16 22.37 14.44
N ASP A 305 1.33 22.05 13.90
CA ASP A 305 1.56 21.87 12.47
C ASP A 305 1.52 20.39 12.09
N MET A 306 0.74 20.08 11.04
CA MET A 306 0.75 18.74 10.44
C MET A 306 1.44 18.76 9.08
N THR A 307 2.05 17.64 8.69
CA THR A 307 2.76 17.52 7.40
C THR A 307 1.94 16.84 6.31
N HIS A 308 0.71 16.41 6.62
CA HIS A 308 -0.10 15.65 5.69
C HIS A 308 -1.60 15.77 6.01
N ALA A 309 -2.42 15.59 4.97
CA ALA A 309 -3.86 15.85 5.04
C ALA A 309 -4.70 14.78 5.76
N HIS A 310 -4.08 13.77 6.40
CA HIS A 310 -4.75 12.57 6.94
C HIS A 310 -5.77 11.95 5.96
N SER A 311 -5.50 12.04 4.67
CA SER A 311 -6.26 11.44 3.57
C SER A 311 -5.33 11.37 2.38
N LEU A 312 -5.05 10.17 1.87
CA LEU A 312 -4.13 9.98 0.76
C LEU A 312 -4.54 10.82 -0.46
N TYR A 313 -5.84 10.88 -0.74
CA TYR A 313 -6.38 11.57 -1.91
C TYR A 313 -6.20 13.09 -1.82
N LEU A 314 -6.58 13.69 -0.68
CA LEU A 314 -6.36 15.12 -0.45
C LEU A 314 -4.87 15.44 -0.39
N ASN A 315 -4.06 14.56 0.20
CA ASN A 315 -2.62 14.75 0.31
C ASN A 315 -1.96 14.77 -1.07
N VAL A 316 -2.28 13.82 -1.94
CA VAL A 316 -1.76 13.76 -3.32
C VAL A 316 -2.20 14.99 -4.11
N CYS A 317 -3.48 15.38 -4.03
CA CYS A 317 -3.97 16.57 -4.73
C CYS A 317 -3.33 17.87 -4.23
N ALA A 318 -3.16 18.05 -2.91
CA ALA A 318 -2.56 19.26 -2.35
C ALA A 318 -1.08 19.39 -2.75
N HIS A 319 -0.31 18.30 -2.69
CA HIS A 319 1.11 18.32 -3.04
C HIS A 319 1.33 18.40 -4.55
N TYR A 320 0.66 17.55 -5.34
CA TYR A 320 1.01 17.33 -6.76
C TYR A 320 -0.16 17.52 -7.74
N GLY A 321 -1.29 18.04 -7.27
CA GLY A 321 -2.43 18.43 -8.09
C GLY A 321 -3.32 17.28 -8.57
N ILE A 322 -4.41 17.65 -9.22
CA ILE A 322 -5.43 16.71 -9.71
C ILE A 322 -4.89 15.76 -10.77
N ILE A 323 -3.90 16.17 -11.57
CA ILE A 323 -3.32 15.34 -12.62
C ILE A 323 -2.61 14.12 -11.98
N SER A 324 -1.90 14.33 -10.87
CA SER A 324 -1.28 13.25 -10.09
C SER A 324 -2.33 12.29 -9.51
N LEU A 325 -3.44 12.80 -8.99
CA LEU A 325 -4.55 11.95 -8.52
C LEU A 325 -5.16 11.14 -9.66
N LEU A 326 -5.30 11.72 -10.86
CA LEU A 326 -5.79 11.01 -12.06
C LEU A 326 -4.83 9.89 -12.49
N CYS A 327 -3.52 10.09 -12.40
CA CYS A 327 -2.54 9.02 -12.65
C CYS A 327 -2.69 7.86 -11.67
N LEU A 328 -2.83 8.16 -10.37
CA LEU A 328 -3.10 7.15 -9.34
C LEU A 328 -4.41 6.40 -9.62
N ALA A 329 -5.48 7.14 -9.90
CA ALA A 329 -6.79 6.59 -10.25
C ALA A 329 -6.74 5.69 -11.49
N PHE A 330 -6.00 6.09 -12.53
CA PHE A 330 -5.83 5.31 -13.74
C PHE A 330 -5.06 4.00 -13.51
N GLY A 331 -4.02 4.02 -12.67
CA GLY A 331 -3.31 2.81 -12.25
C GLY A 331 -4.23 1.81 -11.55
N ILE A 332 -5.03 2.28 -10.59
CA ILE A 332 -6.04 1.46 -9.89
C ILE A 332 -7.12 0.95 -10.86
N TRP A 333 -7.58 1.81 -11.77
CA TRP A 333 -8.58 1.44 -12.78
C TRP A 333 -8.12 0.29 -13.69
N ASN A 334 -6.85 0.30 -14.11
CA ASN A 334 -6.29 -0.78 -14.93
C ASN A 334 -6.32 -2.13 -14.21
N VAL A 335 -6.11 -2.15 -12.90
CA VAL A 335 -6.28 -3.35 -12.07
C VAL A 335 -7.75 -3.76 -12.03
N LEU A 336 -8.64 -2.82 -11.68
CA LEU A 336 -10.06 -3.10 -11.47
C LEU A 336 -10.80 -3.52 -12.74
N LYS A 337 -10.34 -3.08 -13.92
CA LYS A 337 -10.80 -3.56 -15.23
C LYS A 337 -10.77 -5.09 -15.32
N ASN A 338 -9.70 -5.69 -14.80
CA ASN A 338 -9.43 -7.13 -14.90
C ASN A 338 -9.73 -7.87 -13.58
N ALA A 339 -10.40 -7.24 -12.61
CA ALA A 339 -10.61 -7.80 -11.27
C ALA A 339 -11.32 -9.17 -11.26
N ARG A 340 -12.16 -9.47 -12.27
CA ARG A 340 -12.83 -10.79 -12.38
C ARG A 340 -11.87 -11.96 -12.57
N ARG A 341 -10.63 -11.68 -12.98
CA ARG A 341 -9.55 -12.65 -13.17
C ARG A 341 -8.67 -12.79 -11.93
N ILE A 342 -8.93 -12.00 -10.89
CA ILE A 342 -8.17 -11.99 -9.64
C ILE A 342 -9.09 -12.58 -8.56
N PRO A 343 -8.59 -13.41 -7.63
CA PRO A 343 -9.40 -13.89 -6.52
C PRO A 343 -10.02 -12.71 -5.76
N ILE A 344 -11.34 -12.76 -5.56
CA ILE A 344 -12.12 -11.65 -5.00
C ILE A 344 -11.63 -11.26 -3.59
N GLN A 345 -11.07 -12.21 -2.84
CA GLN A 345 -10.51 -12.00 -1.51
C GLN A 345 -9.27 -11.09 -1.54
N VAL A 346 -8.49 -11.14 -2.63
CA VAL A 346 -7.37 -10.22 -2.87
C VAL A 346 -7.90 -8.83 -3.22
N ILE A 347 -9.02 -8.76 -3.94
CA ILE A 347 -9.71 -7.50 -4.25
C ILE A 347 -10.28 -6.84 -2.99
N PHE A 348 -10.72 -7.60 -1.98
CA PHE A 348 -11.11 -7.04 -0.67
C PHE A 348 -9.96 -6.29 -0.01
N SER A 349 -8.73 -6.79 -0.14
CA SER A 349 -7.54 -6.11 0.38
C SER A 349 -7.34 -4.75 -0.28
N LEU A 350 -7.48 -4.67 -1.62
CA LEU A 350 -7.39 -3.41 -2.35
C LEU A 350 -8.54 -2.47 -1.97
N PHE A 351 -9.77 -2.98 -1.93
CA PHE A 351 -10.95 -2.19 -1.56
C PHE A 351 -10.79 -1.55 -0.19
N LEU A 352 -10.42 -2.33 0.83
CA LEU A 352 -10.25 -1.84 2.19
C LEU A 352 -9.04 -0.93 2.35
N TYR A 353 -7.98 -1.13 1.57
CA TYR A 353 -6.87 -0.18 1.51
C TYR A 353 -7.38 1.19 1.03
N LEU A 354 -8.15 1.21 -0.05
CA LEU A 354 -8.69 2.44 -0.63
C LEU A 354 -9.67 3.14 0.33
N ILE A 355 -10.50 2.37 1.05
CA ILE A 355 -11.36 2.92 2.11
C ILE A 355 -10.52 3.53 3.25
N GLY A 356 -9.49 2.83 3.74
CA GLY A 356 -8.61 3.37 4.78
C GLY A 356 -7.85 4.61 4.34
N ALA A 357 -7.47 4.67 3.07
CA ALA A 357 -6.78 5.81 2.47
C ALA A 357 -7.64 7.10 2.40
N ILE A 358 -8.95 7.01 2.63
CA ILE A 358 -9.82 8.19 2.79
C ILE A 358 -9.45 8.97 4.06
N VAL A 359 -9.13 8.27 5.15
CA VAL A 359 -8.96 8.84 6.50
C VAL A 359 -7.53 8.74 7.03
N GLU A 360 -6.61 8.18 6.25
CA GLU A 360 -5.19 8.09 6.58
C GLU A 360 -4.33 8.33 5.33
N VAL A 361 -3.08 8.74 5.54
CA VAL A 361 -2.08 8.79 4.46
C VAL A 361 -1.24 7.52 4.52
N TYR A 362 -1.43 6.66 3.54
CA TYR A 362 -0.70 5.41 3.39
C TYR A 362 0.44 5.53 2.39
N SER A 363 1.44 4.69 2.55
CA SER A 363 2.63 4.68 1.69
C SER A 363 2.30 4.23 0.27
N LEU A 364 2.62 5.08 -0.71
CA LEU A 364 2.34 4.83 -2.12
C LEU A 364 3.11 3.63 -2.68
N ASN A 365 4.35 3.37 -2.23
CA ASN A 365 5.15 2.21 -2.66
C ASN A 365 4.37 0.88 -2.58
N THR A 366 3.68 0.64 -1.46
CA THR A 366 2.94 -0.61 -1.24
C THR A 366 1.74 -0.71 -2.16
N LEU A 367 0.97 0.38 -2.32
CA LEU A 367 -0.17 0.43 -3.23
C LEU A 367 0.26 0.23 -4.68
N PHE A 368 1.31 0.94 -5.12
CA PHE A 368 1.83 0.83 -6.48
C PHE A 368 2.36 -0.58 -6.77
N LEU A 369 3.10 -1.17 -5.84
CA LEU A 369 3.53 -2.57 -5.92
C LEU A 369 2.33 -3.51 -6.07
N PHE A 370 1.31 -3.34 -5.23
CA PHE A 370 0.12 -4.17 -5.28
C PHE A 370 -0.59 -4.03 -6.63
N CYS A 371 -0.75 -2.81 -7.12
CA CYS A 371 -1.34 -2.54 -8.42
C CYS A 371 -0.58 -3.22 -9.57
N VAL A 372 0.76 -3.19 -9.56
CA VAL A 372 1.55 -3.85 -10.62
C VAL A 372 1.43 -5.38 -10.57
N VAL A 373 1.49 -5.98 -9.37
CA VAL A 373 1.29 -7.43 -9.21
C VAL A 373 -0.11 -7.82 -9.69
N LEU A 374 -1.14 -7.13 -9.22
CA LEU A 374 -2.53 -7.44 -9.58
C LEU A 374 -2.80 -7.20 -11.07
N SER A 375 -2.24 -6.14 -11.68
CA SER A 375 -2.35 -5.90 -13.12
C SER A 375 -1.73 -7.05 -13.91
N TYR A 376 -0.54 -7.54 -13.51
CA TYR A 376 0.12 -8.66 -14.17
C TYR A 376 -0.73 -9.94 -14.13
N PHE A 377 -1.27 -10.30 -12.96
CA PHE A 377 -2.13 -11.48 -12.85
C PHE A 377 -3.46 -11.26 -13.57
N GLY A 378 -4.08 -10.08 -13.46
CA GLY A 378 -5.31 -9.75 -14.20
C GLY A 378 -5.16 -9.86 -15.72
N ASP A 379 -4.01 -9.50 -16.28
CA ASP A 379 -3.75 -9.64 -17.71
C ASP A 379 -3.44 -11.09 -18.13
N ASN A 380 -2.79 -11.88 -17.26
CA ASN A 380 -2.27 -13.22 -17.58
C ASN A 380 -3.05 -14.43 -16.99
N PHE A 381 -4.09 -14.24 -16.17
CA PHE A 381 -4.77 -15.34 -15.45
C PHE A 381 -5.52 -16.35 -16.32
N SER A 382 -5.58 -16.17 -17.65
CA SER A 382 -6.24 -17.09 -18.59
C SER A 382 -5.63 -18.50 -18.62
N ILE A 383 -4.51 -18.76 -17.95
CA ILE A 383 -3.82 -20.06 -17.98
C ILE A 383 -4.29 -21.02 -16.87
N VAL A 384 -4.89 -20.54 -15.77
CA VAL A 384 -5.19 -21.43 -14.61
C VAL A 384 -6.56 -22.10 -14.70
N LYS A 385 -7.60 -21.41 -15.21
CA LYS A 385 -8.93 -22.02 -15.39
C LYS A 385 -9.00 -23.05 -16.52
N GLN A 386 -8.00 -23.12 -17.39
CA GLN A 386 -7.94 -24.13 -18.45
C GLN A 386 -7.47 -25.49 -17.91
N CYS A 387 -6.71 -25.53 -16.80
CA CYS A 387 -6.32 -26.78 -16.16
C CYS A 387 -7.48 -27.43 -15.37
N GLU A 388 -8.37 -26.65 -14.72
CA GLU A 388 -9.53 -27.24 -14.02
C GLU A 388 -10.56 -27.89 -14.96
N LYS A 389 -10.68 -27.40 -16.21
CA LYS A 389 -11.56 -28.03 -17.21
C LYS A 389 -10.99 -29.31 -17.83
N VAL A 390 -9.68 -29.53 -17.77
CA VAL A 390 -9.04 -30.73 -18.34
C VAL A 390 -9.08 -31.89 -17.36
N TYR A 391 -9.08 -31.65 -16.05
CA TYR A 391 -9.16 -32.72 -15.03
C TYR A 391 -10.57 -33.16 -14.64
N LEU A 392 -11.62 -32.47 -15.11
CA LEU A 392 -13.02 -32.87 -14.90
C LEU A 392 -13.62 -33.60 -16.12
N ASN A 393 -12.85 -33.77 -17.20
CA ASN A 393 -13.27 -34.43 -18.44
C ASN A 393 -12.39 -35.65 -18.81
N CYS A 394 -11.70 -36.25 -17.83
CA CYS A 394 -11.03 -37.55 -18.00
C CYS A 394 -11.57 -38.55 -16.99
#